data_AF-A0A661SVA0-F1
#
_entry.id   AF-A0A661SVA0-F1
#
_cell.length_a   1.000
_cell.length_b   1.000
_cell.length_c   1.000
_cell.angle_alpha   90.00
_cell.angle_beta   90.00
_cell.angle_gamma   90.00
#
_symmetry.space_group_name_H-M   'P 1'
#
loop_
_entity.id
_entity.type
_entity.pdbx_description
1 polymer ?
#
loop_
_entity_poly.entity_id
_entity_poly.type
_entity_poly.pdbx_seq_one_letter_code
_entity_poly.pdbx_strand_id
1 'polypeptide(L)'
;MKTIRNACKLQPNALKINVGDQIEQLDQIIHDTDGSQYFGKTFITKGMEILLTKGMARLAGKSNDTVFHLKQAMGGGKTHLMVGFGLLAKDAILRNQKIGEMPHQGGFSTAKAAAFNGRNNPHTYLWGEIARQLDKEPLFKKYWESGAKAPDEGAWLKLFEGDEPVLILLDEMPPYFHYYSTQVLGQGTIADVITRAFSNMLTAASKKKNVCIVVSDLEAAYDTGGKLIQKALDDATQELGRAEISITPVNLESNEIYEIIRKRLFASLPDKSEIADIASVYASRLAEAAKAKSVDRSAESLANEIEMTYPFHPSFKSIVALFKENEKFRQTRGLMELVSRLLKSVWQSDDDIYLIGAQHFDLSIHDVREKLADISEMRDVIAKDLWDSTQSAHAQIIDIANGNHYAKQVGTLLLTASLSTAVNSVKGLLESEMLECLIDPNNQASEFKKAFLALDKTAWYLHQTQEGRCYFDHQENLTKKLQGYAEKAPQNKVDELIQHRLAEMYAPTTKEAYEKVLPLPEMDEASAVLKSSRAMLIISPDGKTPPEVINQFYANTPNKNNLLVLTGEKSLMASVEKSARHVYAVSKADEELPETHP
;
A
#
# COMPACT_ATOMS: atom_id res chain seq x y z
N MET A 1 -28.41 4.56 11.52
CA MET A 1 -27.00 4.12 11.72
C MET A 1 -26.10 5.32 11.51
N LYS A 2 -25.08 5.52 12.35
CA LYS A 2 -24.17 6.67 12.23
C LYS A 2 -23.03 6.34 11.26
N THR A 3 -22.68 7.28 10.40
CA THR A 3 -21.45 7.21 9.59
C THR A 3 -20.22 7.34 10.50
N ILE A 4 -19.05 6.92 10.02
CA ILE A 4 -17.78 7.05 10.75
C ILE A 4 -17.49 8.49 11.15
N ARG A 5 -17.80 9.46 10.28
CA ARG A 5 -17.61 10.89 10.59
C ARG A 5 -18.44 11.34 11.81
N ASN A 6 -19.61 10.72 12.00
CA ASN A 6 -20.51 11.03 13.12
C ASN A 6 -20.27 10.15 14.36
N ALA A 7 -19.77 8.92 14.18
CA ALA A 7 -19.55 7.97 15.26
C ALA A 7 -18.15 8.10 15.90
N CYS A 8 -17.15 8.54 15.14
CA CYS A 8 -15.75 8.56 15.55
C CYS A 8 -15.21 9.99 15.64
N LYS A 9 -14.33 10.24 16.61
CA LYS A 9 -13.59 11.51 16.72
C LYS A 9 -12.12 11.26 16.44
N LEU A 10 -11.53 12.02 15.52
CA LEU A 10 -10.09 11.92 15.23
C LEU A 10 -9.23 12.60 16.29
N GLN A 11 -8.01 12.11 16.44
CA GLN A 11 -6.94 12.81 17.16
C GLN A 11 -6.53 14.09 16.41
N PRO A 12 -6.03 15.12 17.11
CA PRO A 12 -5.36 16.25 16.48
C PRO A 12 -4.25 15.74 15.54
N ASN A 13 -4.18 16.30 14.33
CA ASN A 13 -3.22 15.94 13.28
C ASN A 13 -3.38 14.54 12.63
N ALA A 14 -4.42 13.77 12.94
CA ALA A 14 -4.65 12.45 12.32
C ALA A 14 -4.72 12.48 10.78
N LEU A 15 -5.08 13.63 10.19
CA LEU A 15 -5.19 13.83 8.73
C LEU A 15 -3.92 14.40 8.06
N LYS A 16 -2.89 14.75 8.85
CA LYS A 16 -1.68 15.46 8.39
C LYS A 16 -0.40 14.82 8.92
N ILE A 17 -0.39 13.50 9.11
CA ILE A 17 0.82 12.79 9.54
C ILE A 17 1.84 12.83 8.40
N ASN A 18 3.07 13.26 8.71
CA ASN A 18 4.21 13.30 7.79
C ASN A 18 5.43 12.59 8.40
N VAL A 19 6.18 11.87 7.56
CA VAL A 19 7.43 11.16 7.88
C VAL A 19 8.62 12.12 8.13
N GLY A 20 8.43 13.43 8.09
CA GLY A 20 9.50 14.40 8.36
C GLY A 20 9.91 14.55 9.82
N ASP A 21 9.00 14.34 10.78
CA ASP A 21 9.11 15.11 12.04
C ASP A 21 9.84 14.47 13.23
N GLN A 22 10.51 13.32 13.11
CA GLN A 22 11.11 12.69 14.30
C GLN A 22 12.42 11.96 14.00
N ILE A 23 13.51 12.72 13.81
CA ILE A 23 14.84 12.26 14.24
C ILE A 23 15.07 12.96 15.57
N GLU A 24 14.48 12.41 16.63
CA GLU A 24 14.61 12.94 17.99
C GLU A 24 15.57 12.01 18.76
N GLN A 25 16.45 12.59 19.57
CA GLN A 25 17.45 11.83 20.34
C GLN A 25 16.75 11.03 21.44
N LEU A 26 16.95 9.70 21.48
CA LEU A 26 16.26 8.78 22.40
C LEU A 26 16.34 9.23 23.87
N ASP A 27 17.49 9.74 24.30
CA ASP A 27 17.72 10.28 25.63
C ASP A 27 16.87 11.53 25.90
N GLN A 28 16.87 12.51 24.99
CA GLN A 28 16.01 13.70 25.09
C GLN A 28 14.53 13.32 25.19
N ILE A 29 14.08 12.36 24.38
CA ILE A 29 12.68 11.90 24.41
C ILE A 29 12.33 11.33 25.79
N ILE A 30 13.18 10.50 26.40
CA ILE A 30 12.84 9.89 27.69
C ILE A 30 12.82 10.96 28.82
N HIS A 31 13.58 12.04 28.69
CA HIS A 31 13.61 13.10 29.69
C HIS A 31 12.51 14.16 29.50
N ASP A 32 12.21 14.54 28.27
CA ASP A 32 11.31 15.65 27.96
C ASP A 32 9.87 15.21 27.63
N THR A 33 9.63 13.91 27.45
CA THR A 33 8.29 13.38 27.12
C THR A 33 7.41 13.20 28.35
N ASP A 34 6.23 13.79 28.32
CA ASP A 34 5.15 13.48 29.25
C ASP A 34 4.64 12.04 29.02
N GLY A 35 4.92 11.17 29.99
CA GLY A 35 4.55 9.76 29.93
C GLY A 35 3.04 9.53 29.87
N SER A 36 2.22 10.40 30.46
CA SER A 36 0.75 10.27 30.36
C SER A 36 0.26 10.54 28.94
N GLN A 37 0.82 11.55 28.27
CA GLN A 37 0.52 11.84 26.87
C GLN A 37 1.02 10.74 25.95
N TYR A 38 2.22 10.24 26.20
CA TYR A 38 2.81 9.12 25.46
C TYR A 38 1.89 7.90 25.49
N PHE A 39 1.54 7.40 26.69
CA PHE A 39 0.64 6.25 26.85
C PHE A 39 -0.82 6.55 26.50
N GLY A 40 -1.19 7.82 26.32
CA GLY A 40 -2.49 8.22 25.76
C GLY A 40 -2.63 7.81 24.29
N LYS A 41 -1.52 7.77 23.54
CA LYS A 41 -1.47 7.43 22.10
C LYS A 41 -0.80 6.08 21.83
N THR A 42 -0.33 5.38 22.86
CA THR A 42 0.37 4.10 22.76
C THR A 42 -0.56 2.96 23.16
N PHE A 43 -0.68 1.97 22.29
CA PHE A 43 -1.26 0.68 22.63
C PHE A 43 -0.15 -0.26 23.11
N ILE A 44 -0.36 -0.95 24.24
CA ILE A 44 0.60 -1.93 24.77
C ILE A 44 0.43 -3.22 23.97
N THR A 45 1.32 -3.43 23.00
CA THR A 45 1.40 -4.69 22.25
C THR A 45 1.91 -5.83 23.13
N LYS A 46 1.70 -7.06 22.70
CA LYS A 46 2.26 -8.28 23.29
C LYS A 46 3.78 -8.22 23.38
N GLY A 47 4.45 -7.70 22.36
CA GLY A 47 5.90 -7.46 22.38
C GLY A 47 6.30 -6.50 23.49
N MET A 48 5.58 -5.39 23.65
CA MET A 48 5.79 -4.44 24.73
C MET A 48 5.45 -5.05 26.10
N GLU A 49 4.37 -5.81 26.22
CA GLU A 49 3.97 -6.51 27.44
C GLU A 49 5.05 -7.50 27.90
N ILE A 50 5.64 -8.26 26.99
CA ILE A 50 6.76 -9.17 27.29
C ILE A 50 7.98 -8.40 27.78
N LEU A 51 8.35 -7.30 27.10
CA LEU A 51 9.48 -6.47 27.55
C LEU A 51 9.20 -5.91 28.94
N LEU A 52 8.03 -5.29 29.15
CA LEU A 52 7.70 -4.64 30.42
C LEU A 52 7.64 -5.66 31.56
N THR A 53 6.99 -6.80 31.37
CA THR A 53 6.88 -7.84 32.40
C THR A 53 8.26 -8.32 32.85
N LYS A 54 9.11 -8.68 31.88
CA LYS A 54 10.43 -9.26 32.18
C LYS A 54 11.47 -8.21 32.56
N GLY A 55 11.44 -7.05 31.91
CA GLY A 55 12.31 -5.91 32.19
C GLY A 55 12.04 -5.31 33.57
N MET A 56 10.77 -5.18 33.99
CA MET A 56 10.44 -4.75 35.36
C MET A 56 10.89 -5.78 36.39
N ALA A 57 10.70 -7.07 36.13
CA ALA A 57 11.21 -8.13 36.99
C ALA A 57 12.75 -8.07 37.11
N ARG A 58 13.45 -7.78 36.00
CA ARG A 58 14.90 -7.59 35.99
C ARG A 58 15.32 -6.38 36.83
N LEU A 59 14.73 -5.22 36.61
CA LEU A 59 15.04 -4.00 37.38
C LEU A 59 14.73 -4.18 38.87
N ALA A 60 13.71 -4.96 39.22
CA ALA A 60 13.37 -5.32 40.61
C ALA A 60 14.30 -6.38 41.24
N GLY A 61 15.29 -6.90 40.51
CA GLY A 61 16.18 -7.96 41.00
C GLY A 61 15.52 -9.33 41.15
N LYS A 62 14.43 -9.58 40.41
CA LYS A 62 13.62 -10.82 40.45
C LYS A 62 13.78 -11.69 39.21
N SER A 63 14.60 -11.28 38.23
CA SER A 63 14.89 -12.03 37.01
C SER A 63 16.38 -12.04 36.67
N ASN A 64 16.81 -13.13 36.03
CA ASN A 64 18.14 -13.26 35.43
C ASN A 64 18.17 -12.81 33.95
N ASP A 65 17.00 -12.54 33.36
CA ASP A 65 16.86 -12.02 32.00
C ASP A 65 17.49 -10.62 31.93
N THR A 66 18.67 -10.50 31.33
CA THR A 66 19.50 -9.29 31.41
C THR A 66 19.41 -8.45 30.15
N VAL A 67 19.42 -9.11 29.00
CA VAL A 67 19.53 -8.48 27.68
C VAL A 67 18.27 -8.75 26.89
N PHE A 68 17.59 -7.69 26.49
CA PHE A 68 16.40 -7.73 25.65
C PHE A 68 16.74 -7.24 24.26
N HIS A 69 16.74 -8.16 23.30
CA HIS A 69 17.08 -7.87 21.92
C HIS A 69 15.81 -7.65 21.10
N LEU A 70 15.60 -6.42 20.64
CA LEU A 70 14.45 -6.04 19.83
C LEU A 70 14.69 -6.42 18.37
N LYS A 71 14.08 -7.54 17.95
CA LYS A 71 14.10 -8.02 16.57
C LYS A 71 13.26 -7.14 15.67
N GLN A 72 13.60 -7.15 14.39
CA GLN A 72 12.90 -6.39 13.39
C GLN A 72 11.50 -6.96 13.14
N ALA A 73 10.48 -6.10 13.23
CA ALA A 73 9.09 -6.39 12.95
C ALA A 73 8.49 -5.42 11.92
N MET A 74 9.34 -4.86 11.04
CA MET A 74 9.01 -3.87 10.00
C MET A 74 9.11 -2.40 10.42
N GLY A 75 10.36 -1.94 10.54
CA GLY A 75 10.73 -0.54 10.28
C GLY A 75 10.13 0.53 11.18
N GLY A 76 9.51 0.17 12.31
CA GLY A 76 9.09 1.13 13.32
C GLY A 76 8.49 0.46 14.54
N GLY A 77 8.79 1.01 15.72
CA GLY A 77 8.28 0.53 17.01
C GLY A 77 9.34 0.15 18.03
N LYS A 78 10.61 -0.05 17.63
CA LYS A 78 11.72 -0.36 18.56
C LYS A 78 12.03 0.81 19.49
N THR A 79 12.37 1.97 18.92
CA THR A 79 12.56 3.23 19.66
C THR A 79 11.34 3.56 20.52
N HIS A 80 10.13 3.43 19.97
CA HIS A 80 8.88 3.63 20.71
C HIS A 80 8.82 2.69 21.93
N LEU A 81 9.01 1.40 21.75
CA LEU A 81 8.98 0.43 22.84
C LEU A 81 10.08 0.71 23.90
N MET A 82 11.26 1.15 23.49
CA MET A 82 12.35 1.59 24.40
C MET A 82 11.99 2.85 25.19
N VAL A 83 11.42 3.87 24.53
CA VAL A 83 10.94 5.10 25.18
C VAL A 83 9.86 4.78 26.21
N GLY A 84 8.87 3.97 25.83
CA GLY A 84 7.79 3.57 26.74
C GLY A 84 8.32 2.83 27.96
N PHE A 85 9.30 1.95 27.80
CA PHE A 85 9.93 1.27 28.93
C PHE A 85 10.75 2.24 29.79
N GLY A 86 11.53 3.14 29.19
CA GLY A 86 12.30 4.17 29.89
C GLY A 86 11.43 5.09 30.74
N LEU A 87 10.31 5.57 30.20
CA LEU A 87 9.35 6.41 30.92
C LEU A 87 8.75 5.68 32.13
N LEU A 88 8.32 4.42 31.95
CA LEU A 88 7.77 3.62 33.06
C LEU A 88 8.84 3.25 34.10
N ALA A 89 10.10 3.06 33.69
CA ALA A 89 11.18 2.75 34.63
C ALA A 89 11.56 3.95 35.52
N LYS A 90 11.41 5.18 35.01
CA LYS A 90 11.70 6.41 35.78
C LYS A 90 10.58 6.83 36.71
N ASP A 91 9.32 6.55 36.37
CA ASP A 91 8.13 7.05 37.09
C ASP A 91 7.26 5.92 37.66
N ALA A 92 7.29 5.76 38.99
CA ALA A 92 6.47 4.76 39.70
C ALA A 92 4.97 5.03 39.64
N ILE A 93 4.55 6.29 39.59
CA ILE A 93 3.13 6.67 39.57
C ILE A 93 2.56 6.30 38.21
N LEU A 94 3.22 6.72 37.13
CA LEU A 94 2.84 6.35 35.76
C LEU A 94 2.85 4.83 35.58
N ARG A 95 3.88 4.16 36.10
CA ARG A 95 3.99 2.70 36.06
C ARG A 95 2.82 2.01 36.73
N ASN A 96 2.42 2.44 37.92
CA ASN A 96 1.27 1.90 38.61
C ASN A 96 -0.05 2.17 37.87
N GLN A 97 -0.20 3.35 37.26
CA GLN A 97 -1.39 3.71 36.49
C GLN A 97 -1.55 2.90 35.19
N LYS A 98 -0.44 2.58 34.51
CA LYS A 98 -0.47 1.94 33.19
C LYS A 98 -0.32 0.43 33.23
N ILE A 99 0.48 -0.08 34.17
CA ILE A 99 0.83 -1.50 34.27
C ILE A 99 0.80 -2.00 35.72
N GLY A 100 -0.04 -1.43 36.58
CA GLY A 100 -0.10 -1.75 38.02
C GLY A 100 -0.33 -3.23 38.34
N GLU A 101 -1.02 -3.95 37.45
CA GLU A 101 -1.28 -5.39 37.55
C GLU A 101 -0.08 -6.27 37.14
N MET A 102 0.94 -5.71 36.49
CA MET A 102 2.11 -6.49 36.06
C MET A 102 2.98 -6.89 37.27
N PRO A 103 3.48 -8.15 37.31
CA PRO A 103 4.35 -8.62 38.38
C PRO A 103 5.59 -7.74 38.55
N HIS A 104 6.02 -7.56 39.81
CA HIS A 104 7.27 -6.90 40.20
C HIS A 104 7.42 -5.42 39.79
N GLN A 105 6.43 -4.79 39.15
CA GLN A 105 6.48 -3.37 38.78
C GLN A 105 6.72 -2.45 39.99
N GLY A 106 6.19 -2.81 41.16
CA GLY A 106 6.40 -2.07 42.42
C GLY A 106 7.70 -2.42 43.16
N GLY A 107 8.58 -3.24 42.57
CA GLY A 107 9.80 -3.73 43.21
C GLY A 107 10.93 -2.70 43.32
N PHE A 108 10.77 -1.52 42.73
CA PHE A 108 11.67 -0.38 42.82
C PHE A 108 10.89 0.93 42.64
N SER A 109 11.46 2.06 43.03
CA SER A 109 10.85 3.38 42.84
C SER A 109 11.18 3.93 41.44
N THR A 110 12.45 4.22 41.20
CA THR A 110 12.97 4.76 39.94
C THR A 110 14.23 3.99 39.52
N ALA A 111 14.48 3.92 38.22
CA ALA A 111 15.70 3.37 37.64
C ALA A 111 16.54 4.50 37.03
N LYS A 112 17.86 4.46 37.22
CA LYS A 112 18.77 5.29 36.44
C LYS A 112 18.79 4.76 35.01
N ALA A 113 18.48 5.61 34.03
CA ALA A 113 18.45 5.22 32.63
C ALA A 113 19.57 5.90 31.85
N ALA A 114 20.25 5.13 31.01
CA ALA A 114 21.16 5.65 29.99
C ALA A 114 20.69 5.18 28.61
N ALA A 115 20.70 6.07 27.64
CA ALA A 115 20.30 5.81 26.27
C ALA A 115 21.41 6.23 25.29
N PHE A 116 21.60 5.43 24.25
CA PHE A 116 22.57 5.71 23.19
C PHE A 116 21.98 5.34 21.83
N ASN A 117 22.04 6.26 20.86
CA ASN A 117 21.66 6.00 19.47
C ASN A 117 22.93 5.81 18.63
N GLY A 118 23.05 4.67 17.94
CA GLY A 118 24.22 4.30 17.14
C GLY A 118 24.41 5.09 15.84
N ARG A 119 23.52 6.01 15.48
CA ARG A 119 23.80 7.04 14.47
C ARG A 119 24.74 8.13 14.97
N ASN A 120 24.89 8.26 16.29
CA ASN A 120 25.78 9.23 16.91
C ASN A 120 27.19 8.68 17.05
N ASN A 121 28.20 9.54 16.85
CA ASN A 121 29.62 9.17 16.96
C ASN A 121 30.36 10.12 17.92
N PRO A 122 30.03 10.13 19.23
CA PRO A 122 30.65 11.05 20.17
C PRO A 122 32.13 10.72 20.37
N HIS A 123 32.95 11.74 20.65
CA HIS A 123 34.37 11.57 20.99
C HIS A 123 34.60 10.71 22.24
N THR A 124 33.59 10.60 23.10
CA THR A 124 33.63 9.79 24.32
C THR A 124 33.20 8.34 24.11
N TYR A 125 32.82 7.96 22.88
CA TYR A 125 32.24 6.68 22.51
C TYR A 125 30.97 6.34 23.32
N LEU A 126 30.34 5.19 23.05
CA LEU A 126 29.12 4.75 23.75
C LEU A 126 29.31 4.70 25.28
N TRP A 127 30.48 4.27 25.76
CA TRP A 127 30.71 4.05 27.18
C TRP A 127 30.87 5.35 27.97
N GLY A 128 31.46 6.38 27.38
CA GLY A 128 31.53 7.69 28.02
C GLY A 128 30.17 8.36 28.11
N GLU A 129 29.33 8.18 27.09
CA GLU A 129 27.96 8.68 27.09
C GLU A 129 27.10 7.99 28.16
N ILE A 130 27.15 6.66 28.23
CA ILE A 130 26.48 5.90 29.30
C ILE A 130 26.99 6.32 30.68
N ALA A 131 28.31 6.44 30.86
CA ALA A 131 28.88 6.84 32.15
C ALA A 131 28.44 8.25 32.55
N ARG A 132 28.32 9.19 31.61
CA ARG A 132 27.81 10.54 31.85
C ARG A 132 26.35 10.53 32.29
N GLN A 133 25.48 9.82 31.56
CA GLN A 133 24.04 9.75 31.89
C GLN A 133 23.75 9.02 33.21
N LEU A 134 24.68 8.20 33.70
CA LEU A 134 24.62 7.57 35.03
C LEU A 134 25.29 8.39 36.14
N ASP A 135 25.74 9.62 35.86
CA ASP A 135 26.47 10.53 36.76
C ASP A 135 27.82 9.98 37.25
N LYS A 136 28.48 9.15 36.42
CA LYS A 136 29.73 8.44 36.75
C LYS A 136 30.83 8.62 35.69
N GLU A 137 30.76 9.68 34.87
CA GLU A 137 31.73 10.01 33.82
C GLU A 137 33.21 9.94 34.27
N PRO A 138 33.60 10.43 35.46
CA PRO A 138 35.00 10.39 35.91
C PRO A 138 35.60 8.99 35.98
N LEU A 139 34.78 7.95 36.20
CA LEU A 139 35.25 6.56 36.26
C LEU A 139 35.75 6.06 34.89
N PHE A 140 35.23 6.63 33.81
CA PHE A 140 35.48 6.14 32.46
C PHE A 140 36.38 7.06 31.61
N LYS A 141 36.70 8.28 32.07
CA LYS A 141 37.51 9.29 31.36
C LYS A 141 38.76 8.72 30.66
N LYS A 142 39.51 7.88 31.39
CA LYS A 142 40.72 7.20 30.93
C LYS A 142 40.55 6.27 29.72
N TYR A 143 39.31 5.93 29.34
CA TYR A 143 38.98 5.02 28.23
C TYR A 143 38.77 5.74 26.90
N TRP A 144 38.77 7.09 26.88
CA TRP A 144 38.70 7.88 25.64
C TRP A 144 39.70 9.05 25.59
N GLU A 145 40.20 9.56 26.72
CA GLU A 145 41.13 10.70 26.76
C GLU A 145 42.44 10.47 25.99
N SER A 146 42.94 9.24 25.98
CA SER A 146 44.17 8.85 25.28
C SER A 146 43.89 7.94 24.08
N GLY A 147 42.72 8.10 23.45
CA GLY A 147 42.24 7.24 22.37
C GLY A 147 41.34 6.09 22.86
N ALA A 148 40.72 5.39 21.90
CA ALA A 148 39.76 4.33 22.18
C ALA A 148 40.39 3.18 22.98
N LYS A 149 39.97 2.99 24.23
CA LYS A 149 40.36 1.84 25.05
C LYS A 149 39.12 1.20 25.63
N ALA A 150 38.86 -0.05 25.25
CA ALA A 150 37.70 -0.77 25.76
C ALA A 150 37.72 -0.85 27.29
N PRO A 151 36.67 -0.41 27.99
CA PRO A 151 36.47 -0.73 29.39
C PRO A 151 36.40 -2.25 29.59
N ASP A 152 37.09 -2.73 30.61
CA ASP A 152 37.05 -4.13 31.03
C ASP A 152 35.82 -4.41 31.89
N GLU A 153 35.52 -5.68 32.12
CA GLU A 153 34.37 -6.10 32.93
C GLU A 153 34.38 -5.45 34.33
N GLY A 154 35.56 -5.34 34.95
CA GLY A 154 35.73 -4.70 36.26
C GLY A 154 35.35 -3.22 36.28
N ALA A 155 35.60 -2.48 35.20
CA ALA A 155 35.16 -1.09 35.09
C ALA A 155 33.64 -0.97 34.99
N TRP A 156 33.00 -1.84 34.20
CA TRP A 156 31.54 -1.89 34.11
C TRP A 156 30.89 -2.31 35.43
N LEU A 157 31.47 -3.28 36.16
CA LEU A 157 30.98 -3.68 37.48
C LEU A 157 31.03 -2.53 38.51
N LYS A 158 32.06 -1.67 38.43
CA LYS A 158 32.16 -0.44 39.22
C LYS A 158 31.16 0.62 38.77
N LEU A 159 30.92 0.75 37.47
CA LEU A 159 29.89 1.64 36.94
C LEU A 159 28.51 1.25 37.46
N PHE A 160 28.20 -0.05 37.48
CA PHE A 160 26.95 -0.63 37.97
C PHE A 160 26.95 -0.92 39.48
N GLU A 161 27.90 -0.37 40.23
CA GLU A 161 27.92 -0.52 41.69
C GLU A 161 26.79 0.31 42.33
N GLY A 162 26.08 -0.31 43.27
CA GLY A 162 24.89 0.23 43.93
C GLY A 162 23.70 -0.75 43.89
N ASP A 163 22.67 -0.44 44.68
CA ASP A 163 21.38 -1.16 44.66
C ASP A 163 20.32 -0.46 43.79
N GLU A 164 20.63 0.72 43.24
CA GLU A 164 19.76 1.42 42.31
C GLU A 164 19.63 0.65 40.98
N PRO A 165 18.42 0.37 40.49
CA PRO A 165 18.23 -0.27 39.20
C PRO A 165 18.78 0.59 38.05
N VAL A 166 19.43 -0.07 37.09
CA VAL A 166 20.01 0.60 35.91
C VAL A 166 19.36 0.05 34.65
N LEU A 167 18.84 0.94 33.81
CA LEU A 167 18.31 0.63 32.49
C LEU A 167 19.23 1.22 31.41
N ILE A 168 19.74 0.39 30.51
CA ILE A 168 20.53 0.83 29.35
C ILE A 168 19.73 0.57 28.08
N LEU A 169 19.55 1.59 27.25
CA LEU A 169 18.79 1.56 26.02
C LEU A 169 19.72 1.87 24.84
N LEU A 170 20.02 0.88 24.01
CA LEU A 170 20.90 1.01 22.85
C LEU A 170 20.07 0.90 21.57
N ASP A 171 19.86 2.03 20.89
CA ASP A 171 19.04 2.10 19.68
C ASP A 171 19.93 2.20 18.44
N GLU A 172 19.54 1.53 17.35
CA GLU A 172 20.18 1.63 16.04
C GLU A 172 21.71 1.43 16.08
N MET A 173 22.18 0.37 16.73
CA MET A 173 23.62 0.12 16.90
C MET A 173 24.40 -0.23 15.61
N PRO A 174 23.86 -0.90 14.57
CA PRO A 174 24.68 -1.34 13.44
C PRO A 174 25.45 -0.23 12.68
N PRO A 175 24.86 0.96 12.40
CA PRO A 175 25.59 2.10 11.85
C PRO A 175 26.83 2.49 12.66
N TYR A 176 26.77 2.43 13.99
CA TYR A 176 27.88 2.74 14.88
C TYR A 176 29.06 1.79 14.65
N PHE A 177 28.79 0.48 14.70
CA PHE A 177 29.80 -0.55 14.48
C PHE A 177 30.37 -0.48 13.07
N HIS A 178 29.52 -0.25 12.06
CA HIS A 178 29.95 -0.10 10.69
C HIS A 178 30.88 1.12 10.51
N TYR A 179 30.52 2.28 11.05
CA TYR A 179 31.35 3.49 10.99
C TYR A 179 32.74 3.28 11.60
N TYR A 180 32.83 2.63 12.76
CA TYR A 180 34.13 2.36 13.39
C TYR A 180 34.88 1.16 12.79
N SER A 181 34.23 0.33 11.98
CA SER A 181 34.90 -0.75 11.25
C SER A 181 35.81 -0.21 10.15
N THR A 182 35.57 1.03 9.69
CA THR A 182 36.43 1.71 8.71
C THR A 182 37.63 2.41 9.35
N GLN A 183 37.74 2.43 10.69
CA GLN A 183 38.81 3.12 11.41
C GLN A 183 39.82 2.12 11.97
N VAL A 184 41.02 2.11 11.40
CA VAL A 184 42.10 1.17 11.76
C VAL A 184 42.77 1.60 13.06
N LEU A 185 43.02 0.63 13.95
CA LEU A 185 43.76 0.80 15.19
C LEU A 185 44.71 -0.39 15.40
N GLY A 186 46.00 -0.19 15.14
CA GLY A 186 46.99 -1.26 15.20
C GLY A 186 46.73 -2.35 14.16
N GLN A 187 46.55 -3.60 14.61
CA GLN A 187 46.23 -4.75 13.75
C GLN A 187 44.72 -4.98 13.56
N GLY A 188 43.87 -4.21 14.24
CA GLY A 188 42.41 -4.31 14.14
C GLY A 188 41.78 -2.94 13.85
N THR A 189 40.54 -2.78 14.29
CA THR A 189 39.73 -1.58 14.08
C THR A 189 39.20 -1.05 15.41
N ILE A 190 38.71 0.20 15.41
CA ILE A 190 38.00 0.73 16.58
C ILE A 190 36.71 -0.07 16.85
N ALA A 191 36.09 -0.65 15.81
CA ALA A 191 34.95 -1.53 16.00
C ALA A 191 35.28 -2.78 16.83
N ASP A 192 36.50 -3.31 16.76
CA ASP A 192 36.93 -4.43 17.63
C ASP A 192 37.01 -3.99 19.10
N VAL A 193 37.49 -2.77 19.35
CA VAL A 193 37.52 -2.16 20.70
C VAL A 193 36.11 -1.98 21.24
N ILE A 194 35.20 -1.48 20.40
CA ILE A 194 33.78 -1.29 20.74
C ILE A 194 33.10 -2.64 21.01
N THR A 195 33.34 -3.65 20.15
CA THR A 195 32.80 -5.01 20.33
C THR A 195 33.22 -5.57 21.67
N ARG A 196 34.51 -5.47 22.02
CA ARG A 196 35.01 -5.91 23.33
C ARG A 196 34.40 -5.12 24.49
N ALA A 197 34.31 -3.80 24.38
CA ALA A 197 33.68 -2.96 25.40
C ALA A 197 32.21 -3.33 25.63
N PHE A 198 31.50 -3.62 24.55
CA PHE A 198 30.09 -4.00 24.55
C PHE A 198 29.90 -5.40 25.17
N SER A 199 30.66 -6.43 24.75
CA SER A 199 30.63 -7.75 25.40
C SER A 199 30.91 -7.67 26.89
N ASN A 200 31.95 -6.92 27.30
CA ASN A 200 32.29 -6.72 28.71
C ASN A 200 31.15 -6.04 29.50
N MET A 201 30.40 -5.13 28.87
CA MET A 201 29.24 -4.47 29.49
C MET A 201 28.09 -5.45 29.70
N LEU A 202 27.79 -6.29 28.69
CA LEU A 202 26.77 -7.33 28.78
C LEU A 202 27.11 -8.32 29.91
N THR A 203 28.38 -8.74 29.99
CA THR A 203 28.86 -9.65 31.03
C THR A 203 28.84 -9.02 32.43
N ALA A 204 29.21 -7.75 32.57
CA ALA A 204 29.10 -7.07 33.86
C ALA A 204 27.64 -6.88 34.30
N ALA A 205 26.74 -6.58 33.35
CA ALA A 205 25.33 -6.39 33.64
C ALA A 205 24.66 -7.66 34.15
N SER A 206 25.00 -8.83 33.60
CA SER A 206 24.41 -10.11 34.01
C SER A 206 24.78 -10.52 35.44
N LYS A 207 25.98 -10.14 35.90
CA LYS A 207 26.47 -10.38 37.28
C LYS A 207 25.84 -9.45 38.31
N LYS A 208 25.09 -8.42 37.87
CA LYS A 208 24.27 -7.57 38.74
C LYS A 208 22.83 -8.07 38.73
N LYS A 209 22.10 -7.90 39.82
CA LYS A 209 20.69 -8.35 39.91
C LYS A 209 19.71 -7.42 39.19
N ASN A 210 20.05 -6.14 39.07
CA ASN A 210 19.14 -5.02 38.74
C ASN A 210 19.60 -4.15 37.56
N VAL A 211 20.46 -4.69 36.68
CA VAL A 211 20.89 -4.01 35.44
C VAL A 211 20.17 -4.65 34.25
N CYS A 212 19.40 -3.85 33.53
CA CYS A 212 18.62 -4.25 32.36
C CYS A 212 19.18 -3.56 31.12
N ILE A 213 19.41 -4.31 30.04
CA ILE A 213 19.89 -3.78 28.76
C ILE A 213 18.86 -4.09 27.69
N VAL A 214 18.46 -3.08 26.91
CA VAL A 214 17.63 -3.25 25.72
C VAL A 214 18.43 -2.80 24.51
N VAL A 215 18.52 -3.66 23.50
CA VAL A 215 19.30 -3.42 22.28
C VAL A 215 18.39 -3.55 21.08
N SER A 216 18.42 -2.56 20.20
CA SER A 216 17.72 -2.58 18.92
C SER A 216 18.70 -2.77 17.76
N ASP A 217 18.33 -3.66 16.85
CA ASP A 217 19.01 -3.85 15.57
C ASP A 217 18.38 -2.99 14.45
N LEU A 218 19.14 -2.64 13.41
CA LEU A 218 18.66 -1.94 12.21
C LEU A 218 18.94 -2.81 10.96
N GLU A 219 17.95 -2.95 10.07
CA GLU A 219 17.96 -3.86 8.90
C GLU A 219 19.20 -3.80 7.98
N ALA A 220 19.48 -4.96 7.36
CA ALA A 220 20.15 -5.35 6.10
C ALA A 220 21.26 -4.50 5.42
N ALA A 221 21.31 -3.17 5.56
CA ALA A 221 22.31 -2.34 4.87
C ALA A 221 23.72 -2.43 5.49
N TYR A 222 23.82 -2.91 6.73
CA TYR A 222 25.06 -2.95 7.51
C TYR A 222 25.42 -4.38 7.93
N ASP A 223 25.49 -5.31 6.96
CA ASP A 223 25.78 -6.73 7.21
C ASP A 223 27.07 -6.94 8.04
N THR A 224 28.06 -6.06 7.88
CA THR A 224 29.29 -6.08 8.71
C THR A 224 29.06 -5.63 10.15
N GLY A 225 28.24 -4.59 10.38
CA GLY A 225 27.94 -4.06 11.71
C GLY A 225 27.04 -4.99 12.52
N GLY A 226 26.02 -5.57 11.88
CA GLY A 226 25.13 -6.56 12.50
C GLY A 226 25.88 -7.82 12.95
N LYS A 227 26.85 -8.31 12.16
CA LYS A 227 27.70 -9.45 12.54
C LYS A 227 28.53 -9.19 13.80
N LEU A 228 29.04 -7.97 13.99
CA LEU A 228 29.81 -7.62 15.19
C LEU A 228 28.94 -7.57 16.44
N ILE A 229 27.71 -7.06 16.32
CA ILE A 229 26.73 -7.06 17.42
C ILE A 229 26.33 -8.49 17.77
N GLN A 230 25.99 -9.30 16.77
CA GLN A 230 25.61 -10.68 16.99
C GLN A 230 26.75 -11.47 17.63
N LYS A 231 27.99 -11.26 17.17
CA LYS A 231 29.17 -11.85 17.80
C LYS A 231 29.29 -11.45 19.27
N ALA A 232 29.12 -10.17 19.60
CA ALA A 232 29.19 -9.72 21.00
C ALA A 232 28.06 -10.30 21.88
N LEU A 233 26.85 -10.42 21.33
CA LEU A 233 25.71 -11.06 22.01
C LEU A 233 25.95 -12.57 22.20
N ASP A 234 26.47 -13.25 21.19
CA ASP A 234 26.80 -14.68 21.23
C ASP A 234 27.93 -14.95 22.25
N ASP A 235 28.99 -14.14 22.24
CA ASP A 235 30.11 -14.23 23.18
C ASP A 235 29.60 -14.08 24.63
N ALA A 236 28.77 -13.07 24.90
CA ALA A 236 28.16 -12.88 26.23
C ALA A 236 27.23 -14.04 26.60
N THR A 237 26.44 -14.54 25.66
CA THR A 237 25.51 -15.67 25.90
C THR A 237 26.25 -16.96 26.22
N GLN A 238 27.37 -17.23 25.55
CA GLN A 238 28.22 -18.40 25.83
C GLN A 238 28.84 -18.35 27.23
N GLU A 239 29.23 -17.16 27.70
CA GLU A 239 29.82 -16.99 29.04
C GLU A 239 28.80 -17.16 30.19
N LEU A 240 27.52 -16.89 29.95
CA LEU A 240 26.52 -16.65 31.02
C LEU A 240 25.27 -17.54 30.96
N GLY A 241 25.06 -18.26 29.85
CA GLY A 241 23.82 -19.01 29.59
C GLY A 241 22.70 -18.14 29.00
N ARG A 242 21.44 -18.64 29.05
CA ARG A 242 20.24 -18.00 28.46
C ARG A 242 19.82 -16.69 29.16
N ALA A 243 20.61 -15.62 29.03
CA ALA A 243 20.33 -14.28 29.55
C ALA A 243 19.74 -13.31 28.50
N GLU A 244 19.70 -13.73 27.23
CA GLU A 244 19.12 -12.96 26.11
C GLU A 244 17.67 -13.36 25.84
N ILE A 245 16.81 -12.36 25.63
CA ILE A 245 15.44 -12.52 25.16
C ILE A 245 15.23 -11.73 23.89
N SER A 246 14.87 -12.44 22.82
CA SER A 246 14.41 -11.82 21.59
C SER A 246 12.95 -11.37 21.73
N ILE A 247 12.67 -10.11 21.39
CA ILE A 247 11.32 -9.53 21.38
C ILE A 247 11.01 -8.99 20.00
N THR A 248 9.85 -9.37 19.47
CA THR A 248 9.25 -8.78 18.27
C THR A 248 8.28 -7.70 18.72
N PRO A 249 8.53 -6.40 18.45
CA PRO A 249 7.74 -5.29 19.01
C PRO A 249 6.23 -5.34 18.69
N VAL A 250 5.86 -5.77 17.49
CA VAL A 250 4.47 -5.87 17.03
C VAL A 250 4.32 -7.18 16.28
N ASN A 251 3.27 -7.95 16.58
CA ASN A 251 2.93 -9.14 15.81
C ASN A 251 1.96 -8.77 14.68
N LEU A 252 2.47 -8.74 13.45
CA LEU A 252 1.69 -8.37 12.25
C LEU A 252 0.65 -9.42 11.84
N GLU A 253 0.72 -10.64 12.36
CA GLU A 253 -0.28 -11.68 12.12
C GLU A 253 -1.48 -11.55 13.07
N SER A 254 -1.41 -10.62 14.01
CA SER A 254 -2.43 -10.37 15.02
C SER A 254 -3.21 -9.07 14.76
N ASN A 255 -4.34 -8.91 15.45
CA ASN A 255 -5.17 -7.70 15.36
C ASN A 255 -4.55 -6.45 16.03
N GLU A 256 -3.32 -6.54 16.55
CA GLU A 256 -2.62 -5.43 17.21
C GLU A 256 -2.49 -4.18 16.34
N ILE A 257 -2.36 -4.37 15.02
CA ILE A 257 -2.22 -3.23 14.10
C ILE A 257 -3.45 -2.32 14.13
N TYR A 258 -4.65 -2.90 14.22
CA TYR A 258 -5.88 -2.14 14.32
C TYR A 258 -5.94 -1.36 15.62
N GLU A 259 -5.52 -1.97 16.74
CA GLU A 259 -5.47 -1.31 18.04
C GLU A 259 -4.46 -0.15 18.07
N ILE A 260 -3.29 -0.32 17.45
CA ILE A 260 -2.28 0.73 17.31
C ILE A 260 -2.86 1.91 16.51
N ILE A 261 -3.48 1.63 15.37
CA ILE A 261 -4.09 2.65 14.50
C ILE A 261 -5.24 3.35 15.23
N ARG A 262 -6.14 2.59 15.88
CA ARG A 262 -7.24 3.11 16.71
C ARG A 262 -6.70 4.10 17.74
N LYS A 263 -5.72 3.68 18.54
CA LYS A 263 -5.17 4.49 19.64
C LYS A 263 -4.46 5.76 19.15
N ARG A 264 -3.78 5.67 17.99
CA ARG A 264 -3.01 6.80 17.43
C ARG A 264 -3.86 7.80 16.65
N LEU A 265 -4.90 7.35 15.95
CA LEU A 265 -5.66 8.19 15.02
C LEU A 265 -7.02 8.62 15.53
N PHE A 266 -7.58 7.91 16.51
CA PHE A 266 -8.92 8.19 17.05
C PHE A 266 -8.83 8.62 18.51
N ALA A 267 -9.52 9.72 18.82
CA ALA A 267 -9.73 10.22 20.17
C ALA A 267 -10.88 9.49 20.87
N SER A 268 -11.92 9.12 20.12
CA SER A 268 -13.02 8.30 20.62
C SER A 268 -13.63 7.45 19.50
N LEU A 269 -14.11 6.28 19.90
CA LEU A 269 -14.88 5.33 19.09
C LEU A 269 -16.28 5.18 19.73
N PRO A 270 -17.30 4.75 18.97
CA PRO A 270 -18.61 4.41 19.52
C PRO A 270 -18.53 3.21 20.47
N ASP A 271 -19.60 2.97 21.21
CA ASP A 271 -19.69 1.81 22.10
C ASP A 271 -19.80 0.49 21.31
N LYS A 272 -19.60 -0.63 22.03
CA LYS A 272 -19.62 -1.96 21.41
C LYS A 272 -20.98 -2.32 20.81
N SER A 273 -22.08 -1.83 21.39
CA SER A 273 -23.43 -2.06 20.85
C SER A 273 -23.62 -1.40 19.50
N GLU A 274 -23.22 -0.14 19.35
CA GLU A 274 -23.30 0.57 18.06
C GLU A 274 -22.44 -0.12 16.99
N ILE A 275 -21.26 -0.65 17.36
CA ILE A 275 -20.39 -1.41 16.45
C ILE A 275 -21.06 -2.74 16.05
N ALA A 276 -21.66 -3.46 17.00
CA ALA A 276 -22.36 -4.72 16.73
C ALA A 276 -23.58 -4.53 15.82
N ASP A 277 -24.31 -3.42 15.98
CA ASP A 277 -25.42 -3.06 15.09
C ASP A 277 -24.94 -2.84 13.65
N ILE A 278 -23.83 -2.11 13.47
CA ILE A 278 -23.21 -1.91 12.14
C ILE A 278 -22.78 -3.27 11.56
N ALA A 279 -22.09 -4.09 12.34
CA ALA A 279 -21.63 -5.42 11.93
C ALA A 279 -22.79 -6.32 11.47
N SER A 280 -23.91 -6.29 12.19
CA SER A 280 -25.13 -7.04 11.85
C SER A 280 -25.73 -6.61 10.50
N VAL A 281 -25.78 -5.30 10.22
CA VAL A 281 -26.28 -4.78 8.95
C VAL A 281 -25.40 -5.22 7.77
N TYR A 282 -24.09 -5.11 7.91
CA TYR A 282 -23.14 -5.59 6.89
C TYR A 282 -23.28 -7.09 6.64
N ALA A 283 -23.39 -7.89 7.71
CA ALA A 283 -23.60 -9.33 7.63
C ALA A 283 -24.90 -9.67 6.87
N SER A 284 -25.99 -8.94 7.13
CA SER A 284 -27.25 -9.11 6.41
C SER A 284 -27.11 -8.80 4.91
N ARG A 285 -26.43 -7.70 4.54
CA ARG A 285 -26.21 -7.32 3.14
C ARG A 285 -25.39 -8.35 2.38
N LEU A 286 -24.37 -8.90 3.01
CA LEU A 286 -23.56 -9.94 2.39
C LEU A 286 -24.29 -11.29 2.33
N ALA A 287 -25.13 -11.61 3.29
CA ALA A 287 -26.01 -12.77 3.19
C ALA A 287 -26.96 -12.66 1.99
N GLU A 288 -27.48 -11.45 1.69
CA GLU A 288 -28.25 -11.18 0.47
C GLU A 288 -27.41 -11.40 -0.80
N ALA A 289 -26.18 -10.88 -0.84
CA ALA A 289 -25.26 -11.05 -1.97
C ALA A 289 -24.82 -12.51 -2.17
N ALA A 290 -24.59 -13.26 -1.09
CA ALA A 290 -24.26 -14.68 -1.10
C ALA A 290 -25.43 -15.53 -1.62
N LYS A 291 -26.67 -15.22 -1.24
CA LYS A 291 -27.88 -15.83 -1.82
C LYS A 291 -27.97 -15.58 -3.33
N ALA A 292 -27.55 -14.41 -3.78
CA ALA A 292 -27.44 -14.06 -5.20
C ALA A 292 -26.19 -14.65 -5.89
N LYS A 293 -25.43 -15.53 -5.21
CA LYS A 293 -24.16 -16.13 -5.69
C LYS A 293 -23.13 -15.10 -6.16
N SER A 294 -23.13 -13.92 -5.53
CA SER A 294 -22.20 -12.83 -5.84
C SER A 294 -20.97 -12.82 -4.91
N VAL A 295 -21.03 -13.50 -3.75
CA VAL A 295 -19.96 -13.59 -2.75
C VAL A 295 -19.96 -14.98 -2.09
N ASP A 296 -18.80 -15.49 -1.66
CA ASP A 296 -18.59 -16.87 -1.17
C ASP A 296 -18.49 -17.03 0.36
N ARG A 297 -18.53 -15.92 1.13
CA ARG A 297 -18.19 -15.88 2.57
C ARG A 297 -19.41 -15.96 3.50
N SER A 298 -19.25 -16.55 4.70
CA SER A 298 -20.30 -16.60 5.73
C SER A 298 -20.48 -15.25 6.46
N ALA A 299 -21.75 -14.86 6.66
CA ALA A 299 -22.13 -13.58 7.25
C ALA A 299 -21.69 -13.44 8.71
N GLU A 300 -21.72 -14.54 9.49
CA GLU A 300 -21.35 -14.56 10.91
C GLU A 300 -19.85 -14.33 11.11
N SER A 301 -19.02 -14.87 10.23
CA SER A 301 -17.55 -14.69 10.30
C SER A 301 -17.17 -13.22 10.11
N LEU A 302 -17.81 -12.56 9.16
CA LEU A 302 -17.54 -11.14 8.90
C LEU A 302 -18.01 -10.24 10.03
N ALA A 303 -19.19 -10.48 10.61
CA ALA A 303 -19.69 -9.66 11.73
C ALA A 303 -18.67 -9.62 12.88
N ASN A 304 -18.13 -10.78 13.25
CA ASN A 304 -17.08 -10.89 14.26
C ASN A 304 -15.81 -10.15 13.86
N GLU A 305 -15.39 -10.22 12.59
CA GLU A 305 -14.23 -9.48 12.10
C GLU A 305 -14.46 -7.97 12.14
N ILE A 306 -15.65 -7.48 11.77
CA ILE A 306 -15.97 -6.05 11.83
C ILE A 306 -15.82 -5.52 13.24
N GLU A 307 -16.31 -6.23 14.26
CA GLU A 307 -16.11 -5.83 15.67
C GLU A 307 -14.62 -5.71 16.03
N MET A 308 -13.80 -6.63 15.51
CA MET A 308 -12.34 -6.63 15.76
C MET A 308 -11.58 -5.55 14.98
N THR A 309 -12.08 -5.11 13.82
CA THR A 309 -11.36 -4.17 12.92
C THR A 309 -11.94 -2.76 12.88
N TYR A 310 -13.17 -2.54 13.38
CA TYR A 310 -13.85 -1.23 13.38
C TYR A 310 -12.94 -0.09 13.85
N PRO A 311 -12.86 1.07 13.19
CA PRO A 311 -13.71 1.54 12.11
C PRO A 311 -13.27 1.09 10.71
N PHE A 312 -12.31 0.16 10.60
CA PHE A 312 -11.81 -0.31 9.31
C PHE A 312 -12.58 -1.54 8.82
N HIS A 313 -12.80 -1.60 7.51
CA HIS A 313 -13.36 -2.78 6.86
C HIS A 313 -12.38 -3.97 7.01
N PRO A 314 -12.84 -5.22 7.22
CA PRO A 314 -11.94 -6.36 7.41
C PRO A 314 -10.95 -6.60 6.26
N SER A 315 -11.30 -6.21 5.03
CA SER A 315 -10.38 -6.28 3.88
C SER A 315 -9.18 -5.33 3.99
N PHE A 316 -9.20 -4.38 4.93
CA PHE A 316 -8.05 -3.52 5.24
C PHE A 316 -6.81 -4.33 5.64
N LYS A 317 -6.98 -5.58 6.11
CA LYS A 317 -5.87 -6.52 6.36
C LYS A 317 -4.96 -6.69 5.14
N SER A 318 -5.52 -6.64 3.93
CA SER A 318 -4.76 -6.74 2.69
C SER A 318 -3.84 -5.53 2.52
N ILE A 319 -4.29 -4.31 2.87
CA ILE A 319 -3.43 -3.12 2.89
C ILE A 319 -2.28 -3.29 3.89
N VAL A 320 -2.55 -3.83 5.08
CA VAL A 320 -1.50 -4.08 6.07
C VAL A 320 -0.48 -5.10 5.54
N ALA A 321 -0.95 -6.17 4.89
CA ALA A 321 -0.08 -7.19 4.30
C ALA A 321 0.80 -6.65 3.17
N LEU A 322 0.31 -5.72 2.34
CA LEU A 322 1.10 -5.06 1.29
C LEU A 322 2.33 -4.33 1.85
N PHE A 323 2.17 -3.59 2.95
CA PHE A 323 3.28 -2.95 3.64
C PHE A 323 4.19 -3.96 4.32
N LYS A 324 3.68 -5.17 4.60
CA LYS A 324 4.50 -6.26 5.14
C LYS A 324 5.46 -6.85 4.10
N GLU A 325 5.06 -6.83 2.85
CA GLU A 325 5.80 -7.51 1.78
C GLU A 325 6.75 -6.58 1.03
N ASN A 326 6.41 -5.29 0.94
CA ASN A 326 7.19 -4.34 0.15
C ASN A 326 8.44 -3.82 0.88
N GLU A 327 9.62 -4.24 0.43
CA GLU A 327 10.95 -3.88 0.99
C GLU A 327 11.18 -2.37 1.12
N LYS A 328 10.70 -1.58 0.16
CA LYS A 328 10.84 -0.11 0.19
C LYS A 328 9.92 0.54 1.23
N PHE A 329 8.85 -0.15 1.64
CA PHE A 329 7.77 0.40 2.47
C PHE A 329 7.52 -0.36 3.77
N ARG A 330 8.48 -1.18 4.21
CA ARG A 330 8.48 -1.99 5.46
C ARG A 330 8.41 -1.19 6.77
N GLN A 331 7.84 0.01 6.81
CA GLN A 331 7.80 0.85 8.01
C GLN A 331 6.36 1.02 8.46
N THR A 332 6.05 0.69 9.73
CA THR A 332 4.77 1.04 10.38
C THR A 332 4.43 2.53 10.23
N ARG A 333 5.45 3.38 10.06
CA ARG A 333 5.32 4.79 9.73
C ARG A 333 4.68 5.04 8.35
N GLY A 334 5.09 4.30 7.32
CA GLY A 334 4.51 4.39 5.98
C GLY A 334 3.04 3.96 5.95
N LEU A 335 2.69 2.92 6.71
CA LEU A 335 1.30 2.50 6.89
C LEU A 335 0.49 3.60 7.61
N MET A 336 1.02 4.19 8.68
CA MET A 336 0.35 5.29 9.39
C MET A 336 0.10 6.51 8.49
N GLU A 337 1.06 6.85 7.62
CA GLU A 337 0.84 7.89 6.61
C GLU A 337 -0.26 7.54 5.62
N LEU A 338 -0.24 6.32 5.08
CA LEU A 338 -1.26 5.89 4.13
C LEU A 338 -2.64 5.92 4.77
N VAL A 339 -2.77 5.42 6.00
CA VAL A 339 -4.04 5.50 6.76
C VAL A 339 -4.43 6.94 7.02
N SER A 340 -3.48 7.84 7.33
CA SER A 340 -3.76 9.28 7.46
C SER A 340 -4.36 9.85 6.18
N ARG A 341 -3.85 9.47 5.01
CA ARG A 341 -4.38 9.87 3.69
C ARG A 341 -5.75 9.24 3.39
N LEU A 342 -5.96 7.99 3.81
CA LEU A 342 -7.27 7.33 3.72
C LEU A 342 -8.30 8.06 4.58
N LEU A 343 -7.97 8.37 5.83
CA LEU A 343 -8.84 9.15 6.72
C LEU A 343 -9.11 10.54 6.15
N LYS A 344 -8.12 11.19 5.53
CA LYS A 344 -8.32 12.48 4.87
C LYS A 344 -9.37 12.38 3.76
N SER A 345 -9.33 11.31 2.98
CA SER A 345 -10.33 11.03 1.94
C SER A 345 -11.73 10.82 2.56
N VAL A 346 -11.84 9.99 3.59
CA VAL A 346 -13.11 9.70 4.29
C VAL A 346 -13.71 10.95 4.96
N TRP A 347 -12.87 11.80 5.56
CA TRP A 347 -13.33 13.02 6.25
C TRP A 347 -13.69 14.17 5.32
N GLN A 348 -13.21 14.16 4.07
CA GLN A 348 -13.52 15.18 3.06
C GLN A 348 -14.58 14.72 2.06
N SER A 349 -14.93 13.44 2.04
CA SER A 349 -15.99 12.88 1.21
C SER A 349 -17.38 13.36 1.67
N ASP A 350 -18.32 13.44 0.73
CA ASP A 350 -19.74 13.65 1.01
C ASP A 350 -20.51 12.33 1.20
N ASP A 351 -19.87 11.18 0.93
CA ASP A 351 -20.49 9.85 1.00
C ASP A 351 -20.78 9.42 2.44
N ASP A 352 -21.83 8.59 2.61
CA ASP A 352 -22.18 7.94 3.86
C ASP A 352 -21.32 6.69 4.11
N ILE A 353 -20.16 6.88 4.76
CA ILE A 353 -19.17 5.82 4.98
C ILE A 353 -19.33 5.24 6.39
N TYR A 354 -19.52 3.91 6.48
CA TYR A 354 -19.72 3.18 7.76
C TYR A 354 -18.55 2.28 8.16
N LEU A 355 -17.75 1.82 7.20
CA LEU A 355 -16.46 1.15 7.41
C LEU A 355 -15.40 1.74 6.48
N ILE A 356 -14.19 1.98 6.99
CA ILE A 356 -13.07 2.51 6.23
C ILE A 356 -12.40 1.37 5.47
N GLY A 357 -12.60 1.31 4.16
CA GLY A 357 -11.91 0.42 3.24
C GLY A 357 -11.09 1.14 2.16
N ALA A 358 -10.29 0.39 1.41
CA ALA A 358 -9.40 0.89 0.35
C ALA A 358 -10.13 1.65 -0.76
N GLN A 359 -11.38 1.29 -1.03
CA GLN A 359 -12.23 1.95 -2.02
C GLN A 359 -12.47 3.44 -1.74
N HIS A 360 -12.24 3.89 -0.50
CA HIS A 360 -12.48 5.28 -0.09
C HIS A 360 -11.28 6.21 -0.29
N PHE A 361 -10.16 5.76 -0.86
CA PHE A 361 -9.12 6.73 -1.23
C PHE A 361 -9.66 7.68 -2.30
N ASP A 362 -9.46 8.98 -2.08
CA ASP A 362 -9.86 10.00 -3.03
C ASP A 362 -8.66 10.54 -3.80
N LEU A 363 -8.52 10.08 -5.04
CA LEU A 363 -7.48 10.52 -5.98
C LEU A 363 -7.62 12.00 -6.40
N SER A 364 -8.72 12.68 -6.08
CA SER A 364 -8.85 14.13 -6.27
C SER A 364 -7.93 14.91 -5.34
N ILE A 365 -7.67 14.36 -4.15
CA ILE A 365 -6.81 14.96 -3.14
C ILE A 365 -5.35 14.71 -3.53
N HIS A 366 -4.61 15.79 -3.78
CA HIS A 366 -3.22 15.71 -4.22
C HIS A 366 -2.34 14.82 -3.34
N ASP A 367 -2.37 15.00 -2.01
CA ASP A 367 -1.54 14.20 -1.08
C ASP A 367 -1.89 12.70 -1.10
N VAL A 368 -3.14 12.34 -1.40
CA VAL A 368 -3.60 10.95 -1.49
C VAL A 368 -3.09 10.35 -2.80
N ARG A 369 -3.30 11.09 -3.90
CA ARG A 369 -2.86 10.69 -5.24
C ARG A 369 -1.36 10.51 -5.33
N GLU A 370 -0.57 11.45 -4.83
CA GLU A 370 0.90 11.32 -4.81
C GLU A 370 1.34 10.12 -3.97
N LYS A 371 0.76 9.93 -2.77
CA LYS A 371 1.14 8.80 -1.92
C LYS A 371 0.83 7.46 -2.59
N LEU A 372 -0.34 7.31 -3.23
CA LEU A 372 -0.68 6.09 -3.94
C LEU A 372 0.17 5.90 -5.20
N ALA A 373 0.47 6.96 -5.94
CA ALA A 373 1.35 6.93 -7.09
C ALA A 373 2.79 6.51 -6.72
N ASP A 374 3.29 6.98 -5.57
CA ASP A 374 4.65 6.65 -5.10
C ASP A 374 4.75 5.19 -4.62
N ILE A 375 3.67 4.65 -4.03
CA ILE A 375 3.64 3.24 -3.61
C ILE A 375 3.45 2.32 -4.81
N SER A 376 2.59 2.69 -5.76
CA SER A 376 2.24 1.86 -6.90
C SER A 376 3.24 1.94 -8.05
N GLU A 377 3.95 3.07 -8.17
CA GLU A 377 4.70 3.46 -9.36
C GLU A 377 3.80 3.55 -10.63
N MET A 378 2.46 3.47 -10.49
CA MET A 378 1.46 3.37 -11.58
C MET A 378 0.79 4.73 -11.87
N ARG A 379 1.60 5.75 -12.18
CA ARG A 379 1.09 7.10 -12.49
C ARG A 379 0.18 7.12 -13.71
N ASP A 380 0.49 6.31 -14.72
CA ASP A 380 -0.29 6.24 -15.97
C ASP A 380 -1.70 5.65 -15.75
N VAL A 381 -1.79 4.61 -14.91
CA VAL A 381 -3.07 4.01 -14.49
C VAL A 381 -3.95 5.06 -13.82
N ILE A 382 -3.39 5.80 -12.87
CA ILE A 382 -4.10 6.87 -12.18
C ILE A 382 -4.60 7.90 -13.21
N ALA A 383 -3.71 8.39 -14.07
CA ALA A 383 -4.02 9.47 -15.00
C ALA A 383 -5.04 9.11 -16.10
N LYS A 384 -5.08 7.85 -16.54
CA LYS A 384 -5.96 7.43 -17.65
C LYS A 384 -7.19 6.68 -17.21
N ASP A 385 -7.08 5.82 -16.22
CA ASP A 385 -8.20 4.93 -15.85
C ASP A 385 -8.97 5.43 -14.64
N LEU A 386 -8.34 6.17 -13.73
CA LEU A 386 -8.96 6.46 -12.43
C LEU A 386 -9.28 7.94 -12.20
N TRP A 387 -8.35 8.84 -12.48
CA TRP A 387 -8.50 10.26 -12.18
C TRP A 387 -7.57 11.17 -12.99
N ASP A 388 -8.15 12.21 -13.58
CA ASP A 388 -7.45 13.40 -14.04
C ASP A 388 -8.21 14.69 -13.68
N SER A 389 -7.56 15.84 -13.88
CA SER A 389 -8.13 17.16 -13.58
C SER A 389 -9.19 17.61 -14.59
N THR A 390 -9.25 17.01 -15.77
CA THR A 390 -10.21 17.32 -16.84
C THR A 390 -11.45 16.43 -16.82
N GLN A 391 -11.53 15.51 -15.85
CA GLN A 391 -12.58 14.49 -15.73
C GLN A 391 -12.67 13.56 -16.95
N SER A 392 -11.55 13.29 -17.61
CA SER A 392 -11.47 12.44 -18.80
C SER A 392 -10.95 11.03 -18.54
N ALA A 393 -10.66 10.67 -17.28
CA ALA A 393 -10.29 9.31 -16.94
C ALA A 393 -11.50 8.36 -17.05
N HIS A 394 -11.27 7.10 -17.41
CA HIS A 394 -12.35 6.14 -17.68
C HIS A 394 -13.35 6.00 -16.52
N ALA A 395 -12.86 5.84 -15.29
CA ALA A 395 -13.72 5.78 -14.11
C ALA A 395 -14.57 7.05 -13.92
N GLN A 396 -13.98 8.24 -14.12
CA GLN A 396 -14.71 9.51 -14.01
C GLN A 396 -15.81 9.62 -15.06
N ILE A 397 -15.55 9.21 -16.30
CA ILE A 397 -16.55 9.22 -17.39
C ILE A 397 -17.73 8.29 -17.04
N ILE A 398 -17.44 7.09 -16.56
CA ILE A 398 -18.47 6.12 -16.15
C ILE A 398 -19.31 6.69 -15.00
N ASP A 399 -18.65 7.25 -13.99
CA ASP A 399 -19.31 7.82 -12.81
C ASP A 399 -20.21 9.02 -13.16
N ILE A 400 -19.72 9.94 -14.00
CA ILE A 400 -20.49 11.11 -14.47
C ILE A 400 -21.72 10.67 -15.26
N ALA A 401 -21.57 9.69 -16.15
CA ALA A 401 -22.68 9.19 -16.96
C ALA A 401 -23.79 8.53 -16.13
N ASN A 402 -23.44 7.96 -14.97
CA ASN A 402 -24.38 7.27 -14.09
C ASN A 402 -24.78 8.08 -12.84
N GLY A 403 -24.20 9.26 -12.62
CA GLY A 403 -24.48 10.11 -11.47
C GLY A 403 -24.09 9.47 -10.13
N ASN A 404 -23.02 8.68 -10.08
CA ASN A 404 -22.52 8.00 -8.87
C ASN A 404 -20.99 8.01 -8.80
N HIS A 405 -20.39 7.25 -7.88
CA HIS A 405 -18.93 7.16 -7.65
C HIS A 405 -18.40 5.71 -7.66
N TYR A 406 -19.15 4.79 -8.26
CA TYR A 406 -18.88 3.36 -8.12
C TYR A 406 -17.65 2.91 -8.92
N ALA A 407 -17.43 3.45 -10.12
CA ALA A 407 -16.27 3.10 -10.94
C ALA A 407 -14.97 3.60 -10.29
N LYS A 408 -14.98 4.79 -9.70
CA LYS A 408 -13.86 5.30 -8.89
C LYS A 408 -13.56 4.39 -7.70
N GLN A 409 -14.58 3.95 -6.96
CA GLN A 409 -14.41 3.06 -5.80
C GLN A 409 -13.86 1.69 -6.21
N VAL A 410 -14.40 1.10 -7.27
CA VAL A 410 -13.90 -0.15 -7.89
C VAL A 410 -12.44 0.01 -8.31
N GLY A 411 -12.14 1.03 -9.10
CA GLY A 411 -10.80 1.22 -9.65
C GLY A 411 -9.75 1.51 -8.58
N THR A 412 -10.10 2.27 -7.55
CA THR A 412 -9.22 2.55 -6.41
C THR A 412 -8.93 1.30 -5.59
N LEU A 413 -9.96 0.49 -5.31
CA LEU A 413 -9.80 -0.81 -4.64
C LEU A 413 -8.87 -1.71 -5.44
N LEU A 414 -9.10 -1.87 -6.74
CA LEU A 414 -8.27 -2.70 -7.62
C LEU A 414 -6.84 -2.18 -7.72
N LEU A 415 -6.62 -0.86 -7.79
CA LEU A 415 -5.28 -0.27 -7.76
C LEU A 415 -4.54 -0.70 -6.49
N THR A 416 -5.17 -0.56 -5.33
CA THR A 416 -4.54 -0.97 -4.07
C THR A 416 -4.28 -2.47 -3.99
N ALA A 417 -5.18 -3.31 -4.51
CA ALA A 417 -4.97 -4.75 -4.58
C ALA A 417 -3.88 -5.17 -5.59
N SER A 418 -3.48 -4.27 -6.48
CA SER A 418 -2.45 -4.51 -7.50
C SER A 418 -1.04 -4.21 -7.00
N LEU A 419 -0.91 -3.63 -5.80
CA LEU A 419 0.37 -3.25 -5.20
C LEU A 419 1.18 -4.44 -4.65
N SER A 420 0.61 -5.65 -4.65
CA SER A 420 1.28 -6.84 -4.12
C SER A 420 2.37 -7.29 -5.08
N THR A 421 3.63 -7.19 -4.64
CA THR A 421 4.80 -7.51 -5.46
C THR A 421 5.61 -8.70 -4.93
N ALA A 422 5.17 -9.39 -3.87
CA ALA A 422 5.93 -10.53 -3.35
C ALA A 422 5.93 -11.70 -4.33
N VAL A 423 7.06 -12.39 -4.39
CA VAL A 423 7.23 -13.65 -5.12
C VAL A 423 6.22 -14.66 -4.56
N ASN A 424 5.23 -15.06 -5.39
CA ASN A 424 4.06 -15.89 -5.05
C ASN A 424 2.90 -15.21 -4.31
N SER A 425 2.83 -13.87 -4.24
CA SER A 425 1.60 -13.19 -3.80
C SER A 425 0.57 -13.16 -4.92
N VAL A 426 -0.68 -13.44 -4.59
CA VAL A 426 -1.77 -13.46 -5.57
C VAL A 426 -2.16 -12.01 -5.88
N LYS A 427 -1.72 -11.49 -7.03
CA LYS A 427 -2.03 -10.13 -7.50
C LYS A 427 -3.53 -9.98 -7.81
N GLY A 428 -4.11 -8.83 -7.48
CA GLY A 428 -5.50 -8.50 -7.82
C GLY A 428 -6.56 -9.09 -6.90
N LEU A 429 -7.81 -9.01 -7.35
CA LEU A 429 -8.99 -9.56 -6.66
C LEU A 429 -9.88 -10.33 -7.65
N LEU A 430 -10.48 -11.42 -7.19
CA LEU A 430 -11.64 -12.01 -7.87
C LEU A 430 -12.83 -11.05 -7.81
N GLU A 431 -13.78 -11.20 -8.72
CA GLU A 431 -15.01 -10.40 -8.71
C GLU A 431 -15.76 -10.52 -7.37
N SER A 432 -15.84 -11.73 -6.80
CA SER A 432 -16.50 -11.96 -5.50
C SER A 432 -15.79 -11.26 -4.34
N GLU A 433 -14.46 -11.31 -4.31
CA GLU A 433 -13.63 -10.61 -3.31
C GLU A 433 -13.76 -9.09 -3.42
N MET A 434 -13.80 -8.57 -4.65
CA MET A 434 -14.00 -7.15 -4.93
C MET A 434 -15.37 -6.69 -4.46
N LEU A 435 -16.44 -7.41 -4.80
CA LEU A 435 -17.80 -7.08 -4.38
C LEU A 435 -17.95 -7.14 -2.85
N GLU A 436 -17.32 -8.11 -2.19
CA GLU A 436 -17.29 -8.18 -0.71
C GLU A 436 -16.74 -6.90 -0.08
N CYS A 437 -15.71 -6.30 -0.69
CA CYS A 437 -15.10 -5.07 -0.19
C CYS A 437 -15.95 -3.82 -0.43
N LEU A 438 -16.79 -3.82 -1.47
CA LEU A 438 -17.54 -2.65 -1.93
C LEU A 438 -18.95 -2.58 -1.36
N ILE A 439 -19.57 -3.71 -1.02
CA ILE A 439 -20.91 -3.75 -0.44
C ILE A 439 -20.94 -2.92 0.84
N ASP A 440 -21.95 -2.07 0.94
CA ASP A 440 -22.21 -1.29 2.14
C ASP A 440 -23.72 -1.35 2.49
N PRO A 441 -24.13 -0.77 3.62
CA PRO A 441 -25.52 -0.82 4.09
C PRO A 441 -26.54 -0.20 3.14
N ASN A 442 -26.13 0.77 2.32
CA ASN A 442 -26.96 1.53 1.39
C ASN A 442 -26.84 1.00 -0.05
N ASN A 443 -25.69 0.46 -0.43
CA ASN A 443 -25.37 0.11 -1.82
C ASN A 443 -25.20 -1.40 -2.03
N GLN A 444 -25.89 -1.93 -3.05
CA GLN A 444 -25.90 -3.35 -3.38
C GLN A 444 -24.81 -3.74 -4.38
N ALA A 445 -24.42 -5.02 -4.37
CA ALA A 445 -23.40 -5.60 -5.24
C ALA A 445 -23.66 -5.37 -6.75
N SER A 446 -24.91 -5.34 -7.18
CA SER A 446 -25.28 -5.21 -8.59
C SER A 446 -24.79 -3.93 -9.24
N GLU A 447 -24.79 -2.82 -8.50
CA GLU A 447 -24.38 -1.51 -9.04
C GLU A 447 -22.86 -1.44 -9.21
N PHE A 448 -22.12 -1.95 -8.23
CA PHE A 448 -20.67 -2.10 -8.34
C PHE A 448 -20.25 -3.04 -9.46
N LYS A 449 -20.98 -4.15 -9.66
CA LYS A 449 -20.74 -5.07 -10.77
C LYS A 449 -20.92 -4.40 -12.13
N LYS A 450 -21.97 -3.57 -12.32
CA LYS A 450 -22.16 -2.81 -13.56
C LYS A 450 -21.02 -1.81 -13.80
N ALA A 451 -20.61 -1.10 -12.76
CA ALA A 451 -19.49 -0.15 -12.84
C ALA A 451 -18.17 -0.86 -13.18
N PHE A 452 -17.90 -2.00 -12.56
CA PHE A 452 -16.74 -2.85 -12.86
C PHE A 452 -16.75 -3.32 -14.32
N LEU A 453 -17.86 -3.87 -14.82
CA LEU A 453 -17.96 -4.33 -16.21
C LEU A 453 -17.81 -3.19 -17.24
N ALA A 454 -18.23 -1.97 -16.89
CA ALA A 454 -17.99 -0.79 -17.72
C ALA A 454 -16.51 -0.36 -17.71
N LEU A 455 -15.87 -0.42 -16.54
CA LEU A 455 -14.46 -0.11 -16.38
C LEU A 455 -13.57 -1.14 -17.08
N ASP A 456 -13.83 -2.44 -16.92
CA ASP A 456 -13.13 -3.55 -17.58
C ASP A 456 -13.12 -3.43 -19.11
N LYS A 457 -14.21 -2.93 -19.70
CA LYS A 457 -14.31 -2.69 -21.14
C LYS A 457 -13.52 -1.50 -21.67
N THR A 458 -13.21 -0.52 -20.82
CA THR A 458 -12.71 0.80 -21.26
C THR A 458 -11.33 1.14 -20.73
N ALA A 459 -10.98 0.64 -19.56
CA ALA A 459 -9.68 0.86 -18.92
C ALA A 459 -8.54 0.35 -19.80
N TRP A 460 -7.44 1.10 -19.80
CA TRP A 460 -6.26 0.80 -20.61
C TRP A 460 -5.25 -0.09 -19.89
N TYR A 461 -5.31 -0.14 -18.57
CA TYR A 461 -4.31 -0.80 -17.74
C TYR A 461 -4.88 -1.89 -16.83
N LEU A 462 -6.18 -2.18 -16.95
CA LEU A 462 -6.84 -3.26 -16.22
C LEU A 462 -6.61 -4.59 -16.96
N HIS A 463 -6.14 -5.59 -16.21
CA HIS A 463 -5.81 -6.94 -16.68
C HIS A 463 -6.51 -7.99 -15.81
N GLN A 464 -6.62 -9.19 -16.36
CA GLN A 464 -7.12 -10.36 -15.64
C GLN A 464 -6.10 -11.50 -15.70
N THR A 465 -5.91 -12.20 -14.59
CA THR A 465 -5.12 -13.44 -14.57
C THR A 465 -5.91 -14.59 -15.19
N GLN A 466 -5.24 -15.72 -15.48
CA GLN A 466 -5.93 -16.95 -15.93
C GLN A 466 -6.97 -17.46 -14.94
N GLU A 467 -6.79 -17.15 -13.64
CA GLU A 467 -7.70 -17.49 -12.56
C GLU A 467 -8.87 -16.49 -12.42
N GLY A 468 -8.95 -15.47 -13.28
CA GLY A 468 -10.01 -14.46 -13.26
C GLY A 468 -9.80 -13.33 -12.25
N ARG A 469 -8.59 -13.15 -11.73
CA ARG A 469 -8.29 -12.07 -10.78
C ARG A 469 -7.96 -10.79 -11.53
N CYS A 470 -8.64 -9.71 -11.17
CA CYS A 470 -8.54 -8.40 -11.81
C CYS A 470 -7.48 -7.54 -11.11
N TYR A 471 -6.59 -6.93 -11.88
CA TYR A 471 -5.52 -6.08 -11.35
C TYR A 471 -5.08 -5.03 -12.38
N PHE A 472 -4.53 -3.92 -11.90
CA PHE A 472 -3.84 -2.93 -12.72
C PHE A 472 -2.37 -3.27 -12.91
N ASP A 473 -1.87 -3.00 -14.11
CA ASP A 473 -0.46 -3.11 -14.47
C ASP A 473 0.02 -1.86 -15.21
N HIS A 474 1.32 -1.64 -15.31
CA HIS A 474 1.90 -0.55 -16.10
C HIS A 474 1.79 -0.81 -17.61
N GLN A 475 1.56 -2.07 -18.00
CA GLN A 475 1.45 -2.45 -19.40
C GLN A 475 0.05 -2.10 -19.94
N GLU A 476 0.00 -1.48 -21.11
CA GLU A 476 -1.25 -1.24 -21.84
C GLU A 476 -1.86 -2.57 -22.30
N ASN A 477 -3.17 -2.73 -22.08
CA ASN A 477 -3.93 -3.91 -22.51
C ASN A 477 -4.30 -3.87 -24.00
N LEU A 478 -4.93 -4.95 -24.47
CA LEU A 478 -5.36 -5.07 -25.87
C LEU A 478 -6.34 -3.95 -26.26
N THR A 479 -7.23 -3.53 -25.37
CA THR A 479 -8.18 -2.42 -25.61
C THR A 479 -7.45 -1.16 -26.05
N LYS A 480 -6.40 -0.77 -25.32
CA LYS A 480 -5.57 0.40 -25.68
C LYS A 480 -4.83 0.19 -27.00
N LYS A 481 -4.23 -0.98 -27.23
CA LYS A 481 -3.54 -1.28 -28.49
C LYS A 481 -4.48 -1.15 -29.70
N LEU A 482 -5.68 -1.74 -29.60
CA LEU A 482 -6.71 -1.67 -30.63
C LEU A 482 -7.15 -0.23 -30.89
N GLN A 483 -7.37 0.56 -29.83
CA GLN A 483 -7.70 1.98 -29.98
C GLN A 483 -6.57 2.74 -30.70
N GLY A 484 -5.31 2.50 -30.31
CA GLY A 484 -4.15 3.12 -30.94
C GLY A 484 -4.01 2.76 -32.42
N TYR A 485 -4.32 1.51 -32.81
CA TYR A 485 -4.33 1.09 -34.21
C TYR A 485 -5.48 1.67 -35.00
N ALA A 486 -6.67 1.77 -34.42
CA ALA A 486 -7.83 2.38 -35.06
C ALA A 486 -7.63 3.89 -35.33
N GLU A 487 -7.07 4.61 -34.36
CA GLU A 487 -6.75 6.04 -34.48
C GLU A 487 -5.66 6.31 -35.53
N LYS A 488 -4.66 5.42 -35.64
CA LYS A 488 -3.56 5.53 -36.60
C LYS A 488 -3.85 4.85 -37.95
N ALA A 489 -5.05 4.30 -38.15
CA ALA A 489 -5.39 3.57 -39.37
C ALA A 489 -5.32 4.49 -40.60
N PRO A 490 -4.50 4.16 -41.62
CA PRO A 490 -4.43 4.91 -42.86
C PRO A 490 -5.79 4.90 -43.58
N GLN A 491 -6.26 6.07 -44.03
CA GLN A 491 -7.60 6.21 -44.62
C GLN A 491 -7.82 5.26 -45.80
N ASN A 492 -6.83 5.10 -46.67
CA ASN A 492 -6.91 4.19 -47.81
C ASN A 492 -7.16 2.72 -47.40
N LYS A 493 -6.59 2.27 -46.27
CA LYS A 493 -6.84 0.90 -45.77
C LYS A 493 -8.23 0.75 -45.16
N VAL A 494 -8.74 1.80 -44.53
CA VAL A 494 -10.12 1.83 -44.04
C VAL A 494 -11.09 1.79 -45.22
N ASP A 495 -10.84 2.58 -46.26
CA ASP A 495 -11.66 2.62 -47.47
C ASP A 495 -11.64 1.27 -48.21
N GLU A 496 -10.47 0.62 -48.35
CA GLU A 496 -10.32 -0.73 -48.92
C GLU A 496 -11.19 -1.76 -48.16
N LEU A 497 -11.19 -1.74 -46.82
CA LEU A 497 -12.03 -2.63 -46.00
C LEU A 497 -13.52 -2.39 -46.20
N ILE A 498 -13.94 -1.12 -46.26
CA ILE A 498 -15.33 -0.75 -46.51
C ILE A 498 -15.75 -1.22 -47.91
N GLN A 499 -14.94 -0.93 -48.93
CA GLN A 499 -15.19 -1.35 -50.31
C GLN A 499 -15.30 -2.87 -50.43
N HIS A 500 -14.36 -3.60 -49.83
CA HIS A 500 -14.37 -5.06 -49.82
C HIS A 500 -15.67 -5.60 -49.19
N ARG A 501 -16.04 -5.09 -48.01
CA ARG A 501 -17.24 -5.57 -47.31
C ARG A 501 -18.53 -5.26 -48.05
N LEU A 502 -18.62 -4.09 -48.69
CA LEU A 502 -19.75 -3.71 -49.52
C LEU A 502 -19.83 -4.56 -50.79
N ALA A 503 -18.70 -4.89 -51.42
CA ALA A 503 -18.66 -5.78 -52.57
C ALA A 503 -19.17 -7.19 -52.22
N GLU A 504 -18.78 -7.73 -51.06
CA GLU A 504 -19.27 -9.04 -50.59
C GLU A 504 -20.77 -9.01 -50.28
N MET A 505 -21.23 -8.02 -49.49
CA MET A 505 -22.61 -7.94 -49.03
C MET A 505 -23.61 -7.76 -50.17
N TYR A 506 -23.23 -7.03 -51.20
CA TYR A 506 -24.05 -6.76 -52.39
C TYR A 506 -23.56 -7.52 -53.62
N ALA A 507 -22.91 -8.68 -53.42
CA ALA A 507 -22.50 -9.55 -54.52
C ALA A 507 -23.75 -10.07 -55.27
N PRO A 508 -23.86 -9.88 -56.60
CA PRO A 508 -25.07 -10.23 -57.33
C PRO A 508 -25.22 -11.76 -57.47
N THR A 509 -26.34 -12.29 -56.99
CA THR A 509 -26.63 -13.74 -57.04
C THR A 509 -27.34 -14.14 -58.35
N THR A 510 -28.55 -13.63 -58.61
CA THR A 510 -29.32 -13.96 -59.83
C THR A 510 -28.92 -13.11 -61.04
N LYS A 511 -28.27 -11.96 -60.79
CA LYS A 511 -27.87 -10.97 -61.79
C LYS A 511 -29.02 -10.33 -62.59
N GLU A 512 -30.24 -10.41 -62.06
CA GLU A 512 -31.43 -9.85 -62.71
C GLU A 512 -31.47 -8.32 -62.62
N ALA A 513 -31.12 -7.74 -61.47
CA ALA A 513 -31.12 -6.28 -61.28
C ALA A 513 -29.81 -5.62 -61.73
N TYR A 514 -28.67 -6.24 -61.42
CA TYR A 514 -27.33 -5.78 -61.80
C TYR A 514 -26.37 -6.97 -61.86
N GLU A 515 -25.34 -6.85 -62.68
CA GLU A 515 -24.31 -7.88 -62.90
C GLU A 515 -23.03 -7.63 -62.11
N LYS A 516 -22.76 -6.36 -61.76
CA LYS A 516 -21.60 -5.94 -61.00
C LYS A 516 -21.99 -4.98 -59.89
N VAL A 517 -21.29 -5.06 -58.77
CA VAL A 517 -21.34 -4.05 -57.70
C VAL A 517 -20.03 -3.25 -57.74
N LEU A 518 -20.13 -1.93 -57.67
CA LEU A 518 -19.01 -1.01 -57.58
C LEU A 518 -19.18 -0.18 -56.30
N PRO A 519 -18.47 -0.55 -55.22
CA PRO A 519 -18.55 0.16 -53.96
C PRO A 519 -17.59 1.36 -53.96
N LEU A 520 -18.13 2.56 -53.71
CA LEU A 520 -17.40 3.82 -53.66
C LEU A 520 -16.42 4.01 -54.85
N PRO A 521 -16.87 3.81 -56.11
CA PRO A 521 -15.99 3.89 -57.27
C PRO A 521 -15.68 5.34 -57.63
N GLU A 522 -14.57 5.52 -58.34
CA GLU A 522 -14.34 6.73 -59.12
C GLU A 522 -15.35 6.78 -60.28
N MET A 523 -15.82 7.98 -60.63
CA MET A 523 -16.86 8.13 -61.65
C MET A 523 -16.42 7.65 -63.04
N ASP A 524 -15.12 7.77 -63.36
CA ASP A 524 -14.56 7.29 -64.62
C ASP A 524 -14.60 5.75 -64.72
N GLU A 525 -14.33 5.05 -63.61
CA GLU A 525 -14.43 3.59 -63.52
C GLU A 525 -15.89 3.15 -63.69
N ALA A 526 -16.81 3.81 -62.98
CA ALA A 526 -18.24 3.55 -63.10
C ALA A 526 -18.73 3.73 -64.55
N SER A 527 -18.30 4.81 -65.22
CA SER A 527 -18.64 5.08 -66.62
C SER A 527 -18.13 3.99 -67.56
N ALA A 528 -16.91 3.49 -67.35
CA ALA A 528 -16.35 2.41 -68.16
C ALA A 528 -17.15 1.11 -68.04
N VAL A 529 -17.58 0.75 -66.82
CA VAL A 529 -18.36 -0.49 -66.58
C VAL A 529 -19.78 -0.39 -67.14
N LEU A 530 -20.44 0.76 -67.01
CA LEU A 530 -21.83 0.95 -67.46
C LEU A 530 -21.99 0.92 -68.99
N LYS A 531 -20.89 1.04 -69.74
CA LYS A 531 -20.89 0.87 -71.21
C LYS A 531 -21.19 -0.57 -71.64
N SER A 532 -20.86 -1.56 -70.81
CA SER A 532 -20.92 -2.98 -71.18
C SER A 532 -21.67 -3.88 -70.20
N SER A 533 -22.01 -3.39 -69.00
CA SER A 533 -22.72 -4.18 -67.98
C SER A 533 -23.69 -3.32 -67.16
N ARG A 534 -24.71 -3.96 -66.57
CA ARG A 534 -25.58 -3.34 -65.56
C ARG A 534 -24.87 -3.37 -64.21
N ALA A 535 -24.74 -2.23 -63.53
CA ALA A 535 -23.99 -2.14 -62.29
C ALA A 535 -24.76 -1.40 -61.19
N MET A 536 -24.60 -1.87 -59.95
CA MET A 536 -24.96 -1.13 -58.75
C MET A 536 -23.77 -0.29 -58.30
N LEU A 537 -23.93 1.03 -58.23
CA LEU A 537 -22.97 1.93 -57.60
C LEU A 537 -23.38 2.17 -56.15
N ILE A 538 -22.47 1.97 -55.21
CA ILE A 538 -22.69 2.33 -53.81
C ILE A 538 -21.93 3.63 -53.55
N ILE A 539 -22.63 4.72 -53.23
CA ILE A 539 -22.06 6.08 -53.21
C ILE A 539 -22.26 6.73 -51.85
N SER A 540 -21.22 7.43 -51.38
CA SER A 540 -21.27 8.22 -50.15
C SER A 540 -22.34 9.32 -50.22
N PRO A 541 -23.13 9.50 -49.15
CA PRO A 541 -24.15 10.53 -49.11
C PRO A 541 -23.53 11.92 -48.92
N ASP A 542 -24.11 12.91 -49.58
CA ASP A 542 -23.74 14.34 -49.46
C ASP A 542 -24.82 15.18 -48.77
N GLY A 543 -25.88 14.52 -48.27
CA GLY A 543 -27.05 15.17 -47.65
C GLY A 543 -28.18 15.47 -48.63
N LYS A 544 -28.04 15.15 -49.92
CA LYS A 544 -29.11 15.18 -50.93
C LYS A 544 -29.51 13.76 -51.34
N THR A 545 -30.74 13.60 -51.82
CA THR A 545 -31.26 12.30 -52.28
C THR A 545 -31.90 12.43 -53.67
N PRO A 546 -31.28 11.89 -54.73
CA PRO A 546 -29.97 11.24 -54.77
C PRO A 546 -28.81 12.26 -54.62
N PRO A 547 -27.59 11.81 -54.25
CA PRO A 547 -26.41 12.67 -54.15
C PRO A 547 -26.16 13.47 -55.44
N GLU A 548 -25.65 14.68 -55.32
CA GLU A 548 -25.43 15.60 -56.43
C GLU A 548 -24.46 15.04 -57.47
N VAL A 549 -23.41 14.35 -57.02
CA VAL A 549 -22.47 13.62 -57.89
C VAL A 549 -23.21 12.63 -58.79
N ILE A 550 -24.22 11.93 -58.25
CA ILE A 550 -25.01 10.97 -59.00
C ILE A 550 -25.97 11.67 -59.97
N ASN A 551 -26.57 12.80 -59.59
CA ASN A 551 -27.41 13.57 -60.50
C ASN A 551 -26.62 14.04 -61.73
N GLN A 552 -25.40 14.56 -61.52
CA GLN A 552 -24.51 15.00 -62.60
C GLN A 552 -24.04 13.82 -63.46
N PHE A 553 -23.65 12.71 -62.83
CA PHE A 553 -23.22 11.49 -63.50
C PHE A 553 -24.33 10.87 -64.36
N TYR A 554 -25.54 10.77 -63.82
CA TYR A 554 -26.70 10.22 -64.51
C TYR A 554 -27.12 11.05 -65.73
N ALA A 555 -27.01 12.38 -65.65
CA ALA A 555 -27.34 13.27 -66.78
C ALA A 555 -26.50 12.94 -68.03
N ASN A 556 -25.23 12.60 -67.82
CA ASN A 556 -24.24 12.32 -68.86
C ASN A 556 -24.10 10.83 -69.20
N THR A 557 -24.84 9.94 -68.52
CA THR A 557 -24.79 8.50 -68.77
C THR A 557 -25.72 8.13 -69.93
N PRO A 558 -25.22 7.53 -71.03
CA PRO A 558 -26.06 7.15 -72.17
C PRO A 558 -26.99 5.96 -71.86
N ASN A 559 -26.44 4.90 -71.24
CA ASN A 559 -27.19 3.69 -70.90
C ASN A 559 -27.80 3.81 -69.49
N LYS A 560 -28.76 4.70 -69.32
CA LYS A 560 -29.35 5.03 -68.01
C LYS A 560 -29.97 3.84 -67.28
N ASN A 561 -30.51 2.87 -68.02
CA ASN A 561 -31.11 1.65 -67.46
C ASN A 561 -30.06 0.64 -66.94
N ASN A 562 -28.77 0.88 -67.17
CA ASN A 562 -27.70 0.04 -66.63
C ASN A 562 -27.27 0.44 -65.22
N LEU A 563 -27.78 1.56 -64.70
CA LEU A 563 -27.36 2.12 -63.42
C LEU A 563 -28.38 1.82 -62.33
N LEU A 564 -27.93 1.18 -61.25
CA LEU A 564 -28.62 1.15 -59.96
C LEU A 564 -27.75 1.88 -58.94
N VAL A 565 -28.36 2.69 -58.06
CA VAL A 565 -27.61 3.45 -57.05
C VAL A 565 -28.10 3.07 -55.66
N LEU A 566 -27.16 2.74 -54.78
CA LEU A 566 -27.37 2.57 -53.36
C LEU A 566 -26.61 3.66 -52.61
N THR A 567 -27.28 4.35 -51.70
CA THR A 567 -26.68 5.36 -50.84
C THR A 567 -27.34 5.33 -49.47
N GLY A 568 -26.62 5.73 -48.42
CA GLY A 568 -27.08 5.70 -47.03
C GLY A 568 -27.31 7.10 -46.45
N GLU A 569 -27.48 7.17 -45.13
CA GLU A 569 -27.46 8.44 -44.40
C GLU A 569 -26.05 8.78 -43.91
N LYS A 570 -25.74 10.06 -43.78
CA LYS A 570 -24.41 10.55 -43.37
C LYS A 570 -23.98 10.03 -41.98
N SER A 571 -24.92 9.91 -41.04
CA SER A 571 -24.71 9.37 -39.69
C SER A 571 -24.31 7.90 -39.71
N LEU A 572 -24.94 7.10 -40.57
CA LEU A 572 -24.65 5.67 -40.70
C LEU A 572 -23.27 5.43 -41.32
N MET A 573 -22.84 6.25 -42.28
CA MET A 573 -21.50 6.13 -42.88
C MET A 573 -20.38 6.41 -41.89
N ALA A 574 -20.55 7.37 -40.96
CA ALA A 574 -19.57 7.60 -39.89
C ALA A 574 -19.45 6.38 -38.94
N SER A 575 -20.56 5.67 -38.71
CA SER A 575 -20.54 4.41 -37.94
C SER A 575 -19.81 3.29 -38.70
N VAL A 576 -19.99 3.21 -40.03
CA VAL A 576 -19.29 2.22 -40.87
C VAL A 576 -17.79 2.46 -40.85
N GLU A 577 -17.35 3.71 -40.94
CA GLU A 577 -15.93 4.06 -40.86
C GLU A 577 -15.33 3.66 -39.50
N LYS A 578 -16.02 3.96 -38.40
CA LYS A 578 -15.58 3.56 -37.06
C LYS A 578 -15.43 2.03 -36.94
N SER A 579 -16.40 1.28 -37.46
CA SER A 579 -16.35 -0.18 -37.49
C SER A 579 -15.20 -0.70 -38.35
N ALA A 580 -14.95 -0.11 -39.52
CA ALA A 580 -13.85 -0.50 -40.40
C ALA A 580 -12.47 -0.21 -39.76
N ARG A 581 -12.31 0.92 -39.08
CA ARG A 581 -11.11 1.21 -38.27
C ARG A 581 -10.90 0.19 -37.16
N HIS A 582 -11.97 -0.29 -36.54
CA HIS A 582 -11.89 -1.34 -35.54
C HIS A 582 -11.49 -2.69 -36.16
N VAL A 583 -12.03 -3.06 -37.33
CA VAL A 583 -11.61 -4.26 -38.07
C VAL A 583 -10.12 -4.17 -38.43
N TYR A 584 -9.66 -3.03 -38.94
CA TYR A 584 -8.24 -2.80 -39.22
C TYR A 584 -7.37 -3.00 -37.97
N ALA A 585 -7.79 -2.44 -36.84
CA ALA A 585 -7.08 -2.58 -35.58
C ALA A 585 -6.97 -4.03 -35.12
N VAL A 586 -8.06 -4.79 -35.22
CA VAL A 586 -8.09 -6.22 -34.86
C VAL A 586 -7.19 -7.03 -35.78
N SER A 587 -7.28 -6.84 -37.11
CA SER A 587 -6.41 -7.54 -38.07
C SER A 587 -4.93 -7.28 -37.81
N LYS A 588 -4.57 -6.04 -37.47
CA LYS A 588 -3.19 -5.69 -37.14
C LYS A 588 -2.73 -6.30 -35.81
N ALA A 589 -3.59 -6.34 -34.81
CA ALA A 589 -3.27 -6.96 -33.53
C ALA A 589 -3.12 -8.49 -33.66
N ASP A 590 -3.95 -9.12 -34.48
CA ASP A 590 -3.92 -10.57 -34.75
C ASP A 590 -2.57 -11.03 -35.32
N GLU A 591 -1.96 -10.24 -36.22
CA GLU A 591 -0.62 -10.51 -36.77
C GLU A 591 0.50 -10.48 -35.70
N GLU A 592 0.28 -9.81 -34.57
CA GLU A 592 1.26 -9.64 -33.49
C GLU A 592 1.02 -10.58 -32.30
N LEU A 593 -0.14 -11.26 -32.24
CA LEU A 593 -0.49 -12.19 -31.16
C LEU A 593 0.07 -13.59 -31.46
N PRO A 594 0.77 -14.24 -30.52
CA PRO A 594 1.19 -15.63 -30.69
C PRO A 594 -0.03 -16.57 -30.72
N GLU A 595 0.03 -17.67 -31.49
CA GLU A 595 -1.07 -18.67 -31.65
C GLU A 595 -1.59 -19.26 -30.32
N THR A 596 -0.86 -19.09 -29.22
CA THR A 596 -1.19 -19.58 -27.87
C THR A 596 -1.89 -18.53 -26.99
N HIS A 597 -2.22 -17.35 -27.51
CA HIS A 597 -3.02 -16.38 -26.77
C HIS A 597 -4.48 -16.88 -26.65
N PRO A 598 -5.05 -17.01 -25.44
CA PRO A 598 -6.40 -17.50 -25.23
C PRO A 598 -7.48 -16.59 -25.82
#